data_AF-A0A1J7HUZ1-F1
#
_entry.id   AF-A0A1J7HUZ1-F1
#
_cell.length_a   1.000
_cell.length_b   1.000
_cell.length_c   1.000
_cell.angle_alpha   90.00
_cell.angle_beta   90.00
_cell.angle_gamma   90.00
#
_symmetry.space_group_name_H-M   'P 1'
#
loop_
_entity.id
_entity.type
_entity.pdbx_description
1 polymer ?
#
loop_
_entity_poly.entity_id
_entity_poly.type
_entity_poly.pdbx_seq_one_letter_code
_entity_poly.pdbx_strand_id
1 'polypeptide(L)'
;MDLPPQIDYYIRESIDHCLGLPVSSQTLELKLRAFEEWHRQLHHQNQSLLAKLKEKDELIERTRSEATMNAQAVKRFVEENEKLVLECENLMKQCQKWEKECALYDHDREALMEFGNEADERAQEAHMRVQDLEQKLMMLELEVSELKKSKHQNELNDSTSASSLGEENLLDSLLETVTGKDDSSTYAFLDAHNENESCKKLLTMWNSLKPSTRRVLSLVTEVKSLENDKEHLRINLHRAEEEVKLLFDENGILDKENKRLVRQCKERNLLGSGGKLTSSTSAKSNKRKSSPRTGSPMERKIDFDDIDSARQPLSPLRNNSPGCRMYKKL
;
A
#
# COMPACT_ATOMS: atom_id res chain seq x y z
N MET A 1 30.36 56.36 96.88
CA MET A 1 29.53 56.76 95.73
C MET A 1 28.12 56.74 96.26
N ASP A 2 27.67 57.89 96.73
CA ASP A 2 26.40 57.96 97.46
C ASP A 2 25.27 57.87 96.46
N LEU A 3 24.41 56.88 96.64
CA LEU A 3 23.19 56.72 95.86
C LEU A 3 22.29 57.94 96.15
N PRO A 4 21.52 58.41 95.15
CA PRO A 4 20.51 59.43 95.36
C PRO A 4 19.61 59.08 96.57
N PRO A 5 19.28 60.04 97.46
CA PRO A 5 18.55 59.77 98.70
C PRO A 5 17.23 59.01 98.49
N GLN A 6 16.54 59.26 97.38
CA GLN A 6 15.33 58.53 97.00
C GLN A 6 15.59 57.04 96.71
N ILE A 7 16.72 56.70 96.11
CA ILE A 7 17.07 55.32 95.76
C ILE A 7 17.50 54.55 97.00
N ASP A 8 18.28 55.19 97.89
CA ASP A 8 18.67 54.59 99.17
C ASP A 8 17.47 54.32 100.08
N TYR A 9 16.51 55.26 100.13
CA TYR A 9 15.24 55.09 100.86
C TYR A 9 14.38 53.95 100.29
N TYR A 10 14.25 53.86 98.95
CA TYR A 10 13.51 52.79 98.29
C TYR A 10 14.14 51.41 98.48
N ILE A 11 15.46 51.32 98.49
CA ILE A 11 16.21 50.08 98.76
C ILE A 11 15.96 49.64 100.21
N ARG A 12 16.08 50.57 101.17
CA ARG A 12 15.82 50.32 102.59
C ARG A 12 14.41 49.81 102.85
N GLU A 13 13.39 50.49 102.31
CA GLU A 13 11.99 50.05 102.45
C GLU A 13 11.70 48.72 101.72
N SER A 14 12.42 48.42 100.64
CA SER A 14 12.31 47.12 99.98
C SER A 14 12.94 45.99 100.79
N ILE A 15 14.03 46.26 101.51
CA ILE A 15 14.64 45.31 102.46
C ILE A 15 13.71 45.10 103.66
N ASP A 16 13.17 46.19 104.24
CA ASP A 16 12.22 46.12 105.35
C ASP A 16 10.96 45.32 104.97
N HIS A 17 10.45 45.50 103.74
CA HIS A 17 9.36 44.68 103.20
C HIS A 17 9.68 43.17 103.17
N CYS A 18 10.88 42.82 102.70
CA CYS A 18 11.34 41.42 102.65
C CYS A 18 11.51 40.80 104.05
N LEU A 19 11.73 41.62 105.08
CA LEU A 19 11.80 41.20 106.47
C LEU A 19 10.43 41.17 107.17
N GLY A 20 9.34 41.44 106.45
CA GLY A 20 7.96 41.42 106.95
C GLY A 20 7.55 42.69 107.69
N LEU A 21 8.32 43.77 107.60
CA LEU A 21 7.99 45.07 108.19
C LEU A 21 7.03 45.87 107.29
N PRO A 22 6.15 46.69 107.86
CA PRO A 22 5.21 47.51 107.10
C PRO A 22 5.95 48.56 106.26
N VAL A 23 5.62 48.59 104.97
CA VAL A 23 6.17 49.53 103.98
C VAL A 23 5.35 50.81 103.97
N SER A 24 5.96 51.97 103.68
CA SER A 24 5.18 53.18 103.47
C SER A 24 4.19 53.06 102.30
N SER A 25 3.06 53.76 102.42
CA SER A 25 2.08 53.90 101.33
C SER A 25 2.71 54.41 100.04
N GLN A 26 3.69 55.31 100.17
CA GLN A 26 4.35 55.95 99.04
C GLN A 26 5.15 54.96 98.19
N THR A 27 5.88 54.02 98.81
CA THR A 27 6.63 52.99 98.07
C THR A 27 5.72 51.93 97.46
N LEU A 28 4.61 51.59 98.12
CA LEU A 28 3.57 50.71 97.55
C LEU A 28 2.93 51.35 96.31
N GLU A 29 2.57 52.64 96.37
CA GLU A 29 2.02 53.39 95.23
C GLU A 29 3.01 53.49 94.06
N LEU A 30 4.30 53.72 94.34
CA LEU A 30 5.34 53.74 93.30
C LEU A 30 5.50 52.38 92.63
N LYS A 31 5.53 51.28 93.39
CA LYS A 31 5.58 49.91 92.84
C LYS A 31 4.34 49.59 92.02
N LEU A 32 3.16 49.99 92.49
CA LEU A 32 1.90 49.82 91.76
C LEU A 32 1.93 50.55 90.42
N ARG A 33 2.32 51.83 90.41
CA ARG A 33 2.44 52.61 89.16
C ARG A 33 3.47 52.01 88.20
N ALA A 34 4.64 51.60 88.70
CA ALA A 34 5.67 50.97 87.88
C ALA A 34 5.20 49.64 87.27
N PHE A 35 4.47 48.83 88.05
CA PHE A 35 3.86 47.60 87.56
C PHE A 35 2.77 47.86 86.51
N GLU A 36 1.88 48.85 86.74
CA GLU A 36 0.85 49.25 85.78
C GLU A 36 1.44 49.78 84.47
N GLU A 37 2.53 50.56 84.54
CA GLU A 37 3.28 51.06 83.37
C GLU A 37 3.87 49.89 82.57
N TRP A 38 4.54 48.96 83.26
CA TRP A 38 5.13 47.78 82.65
C TRP A 38 4.06 46.87 82.04
N HIS A 39 2.94 46.66 82.73
CA HIS A 39 1.82 45.87 82.20
C HIS A 39 1.20 46.53 80.97
N ARG A 40 1.04 47.86 80.96
CA ARG A 40 0.59 48.61 79.76
C ARG A 40 1.55 48.43 78.60
N GLN A 41 2.86 48.52 78.85
CA GLN A 41 3.89 48.36 77.82
C GLN A 41 3.92 46.94 77.26
N LEU A 42 3.87 45.91 78.12
CA LEU A 42 3.81 44.51 77.71
C LEU A 42 2.55 44.22 76.89
N HIS A 43 1.40 44.73 77.33
CA HIS A 43 0.15 44.57 76.61
C HIS A 43 0.21 45.21 75.22
N HIS A 44 0.79 46.41 75.10
CA HIS A 44 1.00 47.06 73.81
C HIS A 44 1.95 46.26 72.89
N GLN A 45 3.03 45.72 73.44
CA GLN A 45 3.95 44.84 72.70
C GLN A 45 3.24 43.58 72.20
N ASN A 46 2.46 42.92 73.05
CA ASN A 46 1.69 41.74 72.67
C ASN A 46 0.67 42.05 71.57
N GLN A 47 -0.03 43.19 71.65
CA GLN A 47 -0.94 43.63 70.59
C GLN A 47 -0.21 43.88 69.27
N SER A 48 0.96 44.52 69.31
CA SER A 48 1.80 44.76 68.12
C SER A 48 2.27 43.45 67.49
N LEU A 49 2.71 42.49 68.31
CA LEU A 49 3.13 41.17 67.84
C LEU A 49 1.97 40.38 67.23
N LEU A 50 0.79 40.41 67.84
CA LEU A 50 -0.42 39.78 67.30
C LEU A 50 -0.83 40.38 65.95
N ALA A 51 -0.75 41.71 65.79
CA ALA A 51 -1.03 42.36 64.51
C ALA A 51 -0.04 41.92 63.42
N LYS A 52 1.27 41.88 63.75
CA LYS A 52 2.31 41.39 62.83
C LYS A 52 2.13 39.92 62.46
N LEU A 53 1.74 39.08 63.41
CA LEU A 53 1.48 37.66 63.15
C LEU A 53 0.35 37.50 62.13
N LYS A 54 -0.78 38.18 62.33
CA LYS A 54 -1.91 38.17 61.40
C LYS A 54 -1.52 38.66 60.00
N GLU A 55 -0.75 39.73 59.91
CA GLU A 55 -0.27 40.24 58.62
C GLU A 55 0.59 39.20 57.89
N LYS A 56 1.46 38.48 58.61
CA LYS A 56 2.27 37.40 58.05
C LYS A 56 1.42 36.19 57.64
N ASP A 57 0.43 35.82 58.43
CA ASP A 57 -0.49 34.72 58.09
C ASP A 57 -1.26 35.04 56.81
N GLU A 58 -1.78 36.26 56.65
CA GLU A 58 -2.44 36.68 55.41
C GLU A 58 -1.49 36.69 54.21
N LEU A 59 -0.23 37.10 54.40
CA LEU A 59 0.79 37.04 53.35
C LEU A 59 1.09 35.61 52.92
N ILE A 60 1.18 34.68 53.88
CA ILE A 60 1.37 33.25 53.62
C ILE A 60 0.18 32.71 52.82
N GLU A 61 -1.05 33.03 53.20
CA GLU A 61 -2.23 32.55 52.46
C GLU A 61 -2.31 33.13 51.04
N ARG A 62 -1.96 34.41 50.85
CA ARG A 62 -1.89 35.01 49.50
C ARG A 62 -0.83 34.32 48.64
N THR A 63 0.39 34.16 49.16
CA THR A 63 1.48 33.50 48.41
C THR A 63 1.17 32.03 48.12
N ARG A 64 0.50 31.33 49.04
CA ARG A 64 0.02 29.96 48.82
C ARG A 64 -1.04 29.89 47.72
N SER A 65 -1.98 30.83 47.70
CA SER A 65 -3.00 30.92 46.65
C SER A 65 -2.37 31.20 45.27
N GLU A 66 -1.36 32.06 45.21
CA GLU A 66 -0.64 32.38 43.98
C GLU A 66 0.18 31.18 43.49
N ALA A 67 0.92 30.52 44.39
CA ALA A 67 1.69 29.33 44.07
C ALA A 67 0.81 28.18 43.55
N THR A 68 -0.39 27.99 44.12
CA THR A 68 -1.31 26.95 43.65
C THR A 68 -1.87 27.26 42.26
N MET A 69 -2.25 28.52 41.99
CA MET A 69 -2.68 28.95 40.65
C MET A 69 -1.56 28.79 39.61
N ASN A 70 -0.33 29.19 39.96
CA ASN A 70 0.84 29.04 39.08
C ASN A 70 1.14 27.57 38.80
N ALA A 71 1.09 26.70 39.81
CA ALA A 71 1.28 25.26 39.64
C ALA A 71 0.24 24.65 38.70
N GLN A 72 -1.03 25.07 38.80
CA GLN A 72 -2.08 24.63 37.88
C GLN A 72 -1.85 25.12 36.46
N ALA A 73 -1.41 26.37 36.27
CA ALA A 73 -1.09 26.90 34.95
C ALA A 73 0.06 26.12 34.30
N VAL A 74 1.15 25.89 35.03
CA VAL A 74 2.28 25.09 34.56
C VAL A 74 1.84 23.67 34.20
N LYS A 75 1.00 23.03 35.02
CA LYS A 75 0.47 21.70 34.72
C LYS A 75 -0.30 21.67 33.40
N ARG A 76 -1.18 22.65 33.14
CA ARG A 76 -1.91 22.75 31.86
C ARG A 76 -0.97 22.95 30.68
N PHE A 77 0.06 23.78 30.82
CA PHE A 77 1.05 23.96 29.76
C PHE A 77 1.83 22.69 29.45
N VAL A 78 2.16 21.89 30.48
CA VAL A 78 2.80 20.59 30.27
C VAL A 78 1.88 19.64 29.52
N GLU A 79 0.61 19.52 29.92
CA GLU A 79 -0.39 18.68 29.26
C GLU A 79 -0.61 19.09 27.79
N GLU A 80 -0.67 20.40 27.50
CA GLU A 80 -0.77 20.92 26.13
C GLU A 80 0.48 20.64 25.30
N ASN A 81 1.68 20.80 25.89
CA ASN A 81 2.93 20.47 25.22
C ASN A 81 3.03 18.97 24.91
N GLU A 82 2.66 18.10 25.84
CA GLU A 82 2.61 16.65 25.61
C GLU A 82 1.65 16.30 24.47
N LYS A 83 0.48 16.95 24.42
CA LYS A 83 -0.47 16.77 23.32
C LYS A 83 0.11 17.23 21.98
N LEU A 84 0.77 18.38 21.94
CA LEU A 84 1.43 18.87 20.73
C LEU A 84 2.55 17.94 20.25
N VAL A 85 3.33 17.36 21.16
CA VAL A 85 4.35 16.34 20.82
C VAL A 85 3.70 15.14 20.14
N LEU A 86 2.60 14.62 20.68
CA LEU A 86 1.86 13.50 20.07
C LEU A 86 1.29 13.86 18.68
N GLU A 87 0.76 15.07 18.53
CA GLU A 87 0.27 15.57 17.23
C GLU A 87 1.43 15.70 16.21
N CYS A 88 2.59 16.20 16.62
CA CYS A 88 3.80 16.25 15.80
C CYS A 88 4.28 14.85 15.39
N GLU A 89 4.32 13.89 16.31
CA GLU A 89 4.69 12.51 15.99
C GLU A 89 3.72 11.87 14.99
N ASN A 90 2.42 12.11 15.14
CA ASN A 90 1.42 11.62 14.20
C ASN A 90 1.59 12.25 12.81
N LEU A 91 1.81 13.56 12.75
CA LEU A 91 2.04 14.26 11.49
C LEU A 91 3.32 13.76 10.80
N MET A 92 4.39 13.51 11.56
CA MET A 92 5.63 12.92 11.03
C MET A 92 5.40 11.52 10.45
N LYS A 93 4.61 10.67 11.12
CA LYS A 93 4.23 9.35 10.57
C LYS A 93 3.46 9.48 9.25
N GLN A 94 2.55 10.45 9.16
CA GLN A 94 1.81 10.73 7.93
C GLN A 94 2.75 11.23 6.82
N CYS A 95 3.66 12.17 7.11
CA CYS A 95 4.67 12.63 6.15
C CYS A 95 5.50 11.47 5.60
N GLN A 96 6.00 10.59 6.46
CA GLN A 96 6.75 9.40 6.03
C GLN A 96 5.92 8.46 5.15
N LYS A 97 4.61 8.33 5.42
CA LYS A 97 3.70 7.53 4.58
C LYS A 97 3.57 8.16 3.18
N TRP A 98 3.38 9.47 3.11
CA TRP A 98 3.28 10.19 1.84
C TRP A 98 4.58 10.22 1.06
N GLU A 99 5.73 10.35 1.72
CA GLU A 99 7.05 10.27 1.08
C GLU A 99 7.26 8.92 0.39
N LYS A 100 6.89 7.82 1.06
CA LYS A 100 6.94 6.47 0.46
C LYS A 100 6.00 6.36 -0.74
N GLU A 101 4.81 6.91 -0.63
CA GLU A 101 3.81 6.88 -1.70
C GLU A 101 4.24 7.72 -2.92
N CYS A 102 4.84 8.89 -2.70
CA CYS A 102 5.45 9.69 -3.76
C CYS A 102 6.59 8.94 -4.46
N ALA A 103 7.48 8.30 -3.70
CA ALA A 103 8.55 7.48 -4.26
C ALA A 103 8.02 6.33 -5.13
N LEU A 104 6.89 5.72 -4.76
CA LEU A 104 6.22 4.71 -5.59
C LEU A 104 5.69 5.31 -6.89
N TYR A 105 5.08 6.50 -6.87
CA TYR A 105 4.62 7.17 -8.10
C TYR A 105 5.79 7.54 -9.02
N ASP A 106 6.90 8.02 -8.46
CA ASP A 106 8.09 8.32 -9.27
C ASP A 106 8.63 7.05 -9.93
N HIS A 107 8.72 5.95 -9.17
CA HIS A 107 9.14 4.66 -9.71
C HIS A 107 8.20 4.13 -10.80
N ASP A 108 6.88 4.18 -10.57
CA ASP A 108 5.88 3.75 -11.55
C ASP A 108 5.96 4.59 -12.85
N ARG A 109 6.19 5.90 -12.72
CA ARG A 109 6.38 6.80 -13.87
C ARG A 109 7.61 6.43 -14.68
N GLU A 110 8.74 6.18 -13.99
CA GLU A 110 9.99 5.76 -14.64
C GLU A 110 9.82 4.44 -15.38
N ALA A 111 9.21 3.44 -14.74
CA ALA A 111 8.94 2.13 -15.34
C ALA A 111 8.04 2.24 -16.60
N LEU A 112 7.02 3.10 -16.57
CA LEU A 112 6.17 3.35 -17.74
C LEU A 112 6.93 4.06 -18.88
N MET A 113 7.85 4.97 -18.55
CA MET A 113 8.68 5.63 -19.55
C MET A 113 9.65 4.64 -20.22
N GLU A 114 10.30 3.78 -19.44
CA GLU A 114 11.17 2.71 -19.94
C GLU A 114 10.39 1.75 -20.85
N PHE A 115 9.19 1.33 -20.43
CA PHE A 115 8.32 0.49 -21.25
C PHE A 115 7.96 1.15 -22.59
N GLY A 116 7.68 2.46 -22.58
CA GLY A 116 7.43 3.23 -23.79
C GLY A 116 8.62 3.20 -24.74
N ASN A 117 9.83 3.45 -24.22
CA ASN A 117 11.06 3.39 -25.01
C ASN A 117 11.30 1.99 -25.61
N GLU A 118 11.12 0.91 -24.82
CA GLU A 118 11.24 -0.46 -25.32
C GLU A 118 10.19 -0.81 -26.40
N ALA A 119 8.98 -0.27 -26.29
CA ALA A 119 7.94 -0.47 -27.28
C ALA A 119 8.27 0.25 -28.60
N ASP A 120 8.77 1.48 -28.51
CA ASP A 120 9.20 2.27 -29.66
C ASP A 120 10.41 1.63 -30.37
N GLU A 121 11.41 1.16 -29.62
CA GLU A 121 12.56 0.42 -30.17
C GLU A 121 12.10 -0.84 -30.92
N ARG A 122 11.19 -1.64 -30.34
CA ARG A 122 10.63 -2.82 -31.02
C ARG A 122 9.85 -2.47 -32.28
N ALA A 123 9.09 -1.37 -32.26
CA ALA A 123 8.37 -0.91 -33.43
C ALA A 123 9.34 -0.49 -34.55
N GLN A 124 10.42 0.23 -34.20
CA GLN A 124 11.47 0.60 -35.15
C GLN A 124 12.17 -0.63 -35.74
N GLU A 125 12.54 -1.62 -34.90
CA GLU A 125 13.10 -2.89 -35.39
C GLU A 125 12.17 -3.61 -36.36
N ALA A 126 10.86 -3.67 -36.05
CA ALA A 126 9.88 -4.29 -36.92
C ALA A 126 9.76 -3.54 -38.27
N HIS A 127 9.74 -2.20 -38.24
CA HIS A 127 9.75 -1.38 -39.45
C HIS A 127 10.99 -1.63 -40.32
N MET A 128 12.18 -1.69 -39.72
CA MET A 128 13.42 -1.99 -40.43
C MET A 128 13.40 -3.38 -41.08
N ARG A 129 12.86 -4.40 -40.37
CA ARG A 129 12.70 -5.76 -40.92
C ARG A 129 11.73 -5.79 -42.09
N VAL A 130 10.61 -5.08 -42.01
CA VAL A 130 9.64 -4.99 -43.11
C VAL A 130 10.27 -4.34 -44.33
N GLN A 131 10.98 -3.22 -44.17
CA GLN A 131 11.67 -2.56 -45.28
C GLN A 131 12.71 -3.46 -45.96
N ASP A 132 13.50 -4.22 -45.19
CA ASP A 132 14.46 -5.19 -45.74
C ASP A 132 13.76 -6.32 -46.52
N LEU A 133 12.62 -6.82 -46.01
CA LEU A 133 11.81 -7.82 -46.72
C LEU A 133 11.16 -7.26 -47.99
N GLU A 134 10.65 -6.03 -47.96
CA GLU A 134 10.10 -5.35 -49.13
C GLU A 134 11.16 -5.18 -50.23
N GLN A 135 12.38 -4.79 -49.86
CA GLN A 135 13.50 -4.69 -50.80
C GLN A 135 13.85 -6.06 -51.42
N LYS A 136 13.90 -7.12 -50.59
CA LYS A 136 14.16 -8.50 -51.08
C LYS A 136 13.05 -9.01 -52.00
N LEU A 137 11.78 -8.74 -51.69
CA LEU A 137 10.64 -9.09 -52.53
C LEU A 137 10.74 -8.37 -53.88
N MET A 138 11.06 -7.08 -53.90
CA MET A 138 11.25 -6.33 -55.15
C MET A 138 12.35 -6.98 -56.03
N MET A 139 13.46 -7.40 -55.43
CA MET A 139 14.54 -8.09 -56.16
C MET A 139 14.08 -9.44 -56.73
N LEU A 140 13.36 -10.25 -55.96
CA LEU A 140 12.82 -11.53 -56.41
C LEU A 140 11.75 -11.35 -57.50
N GLU A 141 10.90 -10.33 -57.40
CA GLU A 141 9.91 -10.01 -58.43
C GLU A 141 10.58 -9.63 -59.77
N LEU A 142 11.67 -8.88 -59.72
CA LEU A 142 12.49 -8.58 -60.90
C LEU A 142 13.07 -9.87 -61.51
N GLU A 143 13.67 -10.74 -60.70
CA GLU A 143 14.25 -12.02 -61.14
C GLU A 143 13.18 -12.94 -61.76
N VAL A 144 12.01 -13.07 -61.12
CA VAL A 144 10.88 -13.85 -61.66
C VAL A 144 10.37 -13.29 -62.98
N SER A 145 10.33 -11.96 -63.13
CA SER A 145 9.95 -11.30 -64.38
C SER A 145 10.94 -11.61 -65.51
N GLU A 146 12.24 -11.63 -65.23
CA GLU A 146 13.29 -12.02 -66.18
C GLU A 146 13.19 -13.50 -66.60
N LEU A 147 12.97 -14.40 -65.64
CA LEU A 147 12.78 -15.83 -65.92
C LEU A 147 11.52 -16.08 -66.77
N LYS A 148 10.41 -15.38 -66.47
CA LYS A 148 9.17 -15.48 -67.27
C LYS A 148 9.38 -15.05 -68.72
N LYS A 149 10.13 -13.98 -68.97
CA LYS A 149 10.49 -13.55 -70.34
C LYS A 149 11.32 -14.60 -71.06
N SER A 150 12.28 -15.22 -70.36
CA SER A 150 13.11 -16.30 -70.91
C SER A 150 12.31 -17.56 -71.21
N LYS A 151 11.30 -17.89 -70.39
CA LYS A 151 10.44 -19.06 -70.59
C LYS A 151 9.47 -18.90 -71.77
N HIS A 152 8.91 -17.71 -71.97
CA HIS A 152 8.05 -17.43 -73.14
C HIS A 152 8.80 -17.57 -74.48
N GLN A 153 10.12 -17.45 -74.48
CA GLN A 153 10.94 -17.76 -75.66
C GLN A 153 11.10 -19.27 -75.91
N ASN A 154 10.92 -20.12 -74.88
CA ASN A 154 11.11 -21.58 -74.97
C ASN A 154 9.81 -22.37 -75.21
N GLU A 155 8.63 -21.86 -74.81
CA GLU A 155 7.34 -22.59 -74.91
C GLU A 155 6.65 -22.55 -76.29
N LEU A 156 7.33 -22.11 -77.35
CA LEU A 156 6.82 -22.18 -78.73
C LEU A 156 7.07 -23.55 -79.40
N ASN A 157 7.72 -24.49 -78.72
CA ASN A 157 7.99 -25.83 -79.20
C ASN A 157 7.37 -26.89 -78.27
N ASP A 158 6.60 -27.79 -78.89
CA ASP A 158 6.02 -29.02 -78.35
C ASP A 158 4.72 -28.93 -77.54
N SER A 159 3.65 -29.23 -78.28
CA SER A 159 2.43 -29.85 -77.77
C SER A 159 2.37 -31.31 -78.22
N THR A 160 1.92 -32.21 -77.34
CA THR A 160 0.76 -33.12 -77.55
C THR A 160 0.98 -34.57 -77.10
N SER A 161 -0.13 -35.13 -76.56
CA SER A 161 -0.61 -36.54 -76.61
C SER A 161 -0.50 -37.31 -75.28
N ALA A 162 -1.42 -38.21 -74.90
CA ALA A 162 -2.79 -38.50 -75.33
C ALA A 162 -3.45 -39.39 -74.27
N SER A 163 -4.77 -39.34 -74.24
CA SER A 163 -5.72 -39.88 -73.28
C SER A 163 -5.80 -41.42 -73.25
N SER A 164 -5.23 -41.99 -72.20
CA SER A 164 -5.64 -43.24 -71.50
C SER A 164 -5.07 -43.24 -70.06
N LEU A 165 -4.11 -42.34 -69.83
CA LEU A 165 -3.60 -41.84 -68.58
C LEU A 165 -4.65 -41.07 -67.73
N GLY A 166 -5.87 -40.84 -68.24
CA GLY A 166 -6.81 -39.84 -67.71
C GLY A 166 -7.36 -40.09 -66.31
N GLU A 167 -7.82 -41.30 -65.96
CA GLU A 167 -8.37 -41.57 -64.63
C GLU A 167 -7.30 -41.77 -63.55
N GLU A 168 -6.19 -42.46 -63.88
CA GLU A 168 -5.02 -42.56 -63.00
C GLU A 168 -4.34 -41.20 -62.84
N ASN A 169 -4.26 -40.37 -63.89
CA ASN A 169 -3.81 -38.97 -63.76
C ASN A 169 -4.81 -38.08 -63.06
N LEU A 170 -6.12 -38.32 -63.16
CA LEU A 170 -7.10 -37.54 -62.39
C LEU A 170 -6.97 -37.87 -60.91
N LEU A 171 -6.78 -39.15 -60.55
CA LEU A 171 -6.43 -39.56 -59.20
C LEU A 171 -5.07 -39.00 -58.76
N ASP A 172 -4.05 -39.08 -59.60
CA ASP A 172 -2.73 -38.51 -59.30
C ASP A 172 -2.76 -36.98 -59.23
N SER A 173 -3.57 -36.30 -60.05
CA SER A 173 -3.75 -34.84 -60.07
C SER A 173 -4.59 -34.36 -58.89
N LEU A 174 -5.60 -35.13 -58.47
CA LEU A 174 -6.44 -34.82 -57.31
C LEU A 174 -5.67 -35.10 -56.01
N LEU A 175 -4.87 -36.18 -55.95
CA LEU A 175 -3.89 -36.40 -54.88
C LEU A 175 -2.85 -35.27 -54.86
N GLU A 176 -2.32 -34.84 -56.00
CA GLU A 176 -1.36 -33.72 -56.10
C GLU A 176 -1.94 -32.36 -55.70
N THR A 177 -3.26 -32.19 -55.82
CA THR A 177 -3.97 -30.97 -55.37
C THR A 177 -4.27 -30.99 -53.86
N VAL A 178 -4.39 -32.17 -53.26
CA VAL A 178 -4.83 -32.35 -51.86
C VAL A 178 -3.65 -32.62 -50.91
N THR A 179 -2.51 -33.14 -51.38
CA THR A 179 -1.42 -33.61 -50.52
C THR A 179 -0.14 -32.77 -50.67
N GLY A 180 0.36 -32.27 -49.53
CA GLY A 180 1.68 -31.63 -49.43
C GLY A 180 2.82 -32.61 -49.73
N LYS A 181 3.93 -32.06 -50.23
CA LYS A 181 5.00 -32.71 -51.02
C LYS A 181 5.98 -33.61 -50.23
N ASP A 182 5.65 -34.10 -49.05
CA ASP A 182 6.67 -34.62 -48.11
C ASP A 182 6.75 -36.15 -47.98
N ASP A 183 7.24 -36.80 -49.04
CA ASP A 183 7.56 -38.24 -49.07
C ASP A 183 8.62 -38.65 -48.01
N SER A 184 9.37 -37.68 -47.45
CA SER A 184 10.40 -37.92 -46.44
C SER A 184 9.80 -38.36 -45.10
N SER A 185 8.64 -37.81 -44.73
CA SER A 185 7.91 -38.16 -43.51
C SER A 185 7.41 -39.61 -43.52
N THR A 186 7.03 -40.09 -44.71
CA THR A 186 6.52 -41.45 -44.92
C THR A 186 7.60 -42.50 -44.78
N TYR A 187 8.78 -42.23 -45.34
CA TYR A 187 9.93 -43.12 -45.22
C TYR A 187 10.36 -43.28 -43.76
N ALA A 188 10.43 -42.16 -43.02
CA ALA A 188 10.78 -42.14 -41.60
C ALA A 188 9.77 -42.93 -40.73
N PHE A 189 8.47 -42.85 -41.04
CA PHE A 189 7.44 -43.63 -40.35
C PHE A 189 7.58 -45.14 -40.60
N LEU A 190 7.82 -45.55 -41.85
CA LEU A 190 7.99 -46.97 -42.20
C LEU A 190 9.27 -47.55 -41.57
N ASP A 191 10.33 -46.75 -41.48
CA ASP A 191 11.58 -47.12 -40.79
C ASP A 191 11.39 -47.23 -39.27
N ALA A 192 10.68 -46.28 -38.65
CA ALA A 192 10.33 -46.34 -37.22
C ALA A 192 9.44 -47.54 -36.85
N HIS A 193 8.69 -48.09 -37.81
CA HIS A 193 7.81 -49.26 -37.65
C HIS A 193 8.32 -50.52 -38.36
N ASN A 194 9.63 -50.63 -38.62
CA ASN A 194 10.27 -51.76 -39.32
C ASN A 194 10.14 -53.12 -38.58
N GLU A 195 9.73 -53.13 -37.32
CA GLU A 195 9.38 -54.35 -36.57
C GLU A 195 8.13 -55.04 -37.13
N ASN A 196 7.26 -54.29 -37.83
CA ASN A 196 6.11 -54.86 -38.53
C ASN A 196 6.55 -55.41 -39.90
N GLU A 197 6.40 -56.73 -40.10
CA GLU A 197 6.74 -57.45 -41.34
C GLU A 197 6.15 -56.81 -42.61
N SER A 198 4.99 -56.14 -42.49
CA SER A 198 4.37 -55.44 -43.63
C SER A 198 5.07 -54.12 -43.96
N CYS A 199 5.47 -53.34 -42.94
CA CYS A 199 6.20 -52.09 -43.11
C CYS A 199 7.61 -52.35 -43.63
N LYS A 200 8.27 -53.40 -43.14
CA LYS A 200 9.57 -53.89 -43.62
C LYS A 200 9.55 -54.28 -45.11
N LYS A 201 8.53 -55.01 -45.56
CA LYS A 201 8.34 -55.36 -46.98
C LYS A 201 8.03 -54.15 -47.87
N LEU A 202 7.27 -53.18 -47.36
CA LEU A 202 7.01 -51.93 -48.07
C LEU A 202 8.28 -51.06 -48.19
N LEU A 203 9.11 -51.03 -47.14
CA LEU A 203 10.37 -50.31 -47.10
C LEU A 203 11.41 -50.89 -48.08
N THR A 204 11.51 -52.22 -48.18
CA THR A 204 12.43 -52.87 -49.14
C THR A 204 12.02 -52.67 -50.60
N MET A 205 10.73 -52.50 -50.87
CA MET A 205 10.20 -52.20 -52.21
C MET A 205 10.00 -50.71 -52.47
N TRP A 206 10.37 -49.82 -51.55
CA TRP A 206 10.07 -48.39 -51.59
C TRP A 206 10.35 -47.76 -52.95
N ASN A 207 11.56 -47.95 -53.48
CA ASN A 207 12.02 -47.39 -54.76
C ASN A 207 11.27 -47.94 -55.99
N SER A 208 10.55 -49.05 -55.85
CA SER A 208 9.75 -49.68 -56.91
C SER A 208 8.24 -49.42 -56.77
N LEU A 209 7.79 -48.80 -55.68
CA LEU A 209 6.39 -48.41 -55.50
C LEU A 209 6.00 -47.30 -56.48
N LYS A 210 4.78 -47.38 -57.02
CA LYS A 210 4.20 -46.32 -57.85
C LYS A 210 4.09 -45.02 -57.02
N PRO A 211 4.25 -43.82 -57.63
CA PRO A 211 4.12 -42.54 -56.93
C PRO A 211 2.78 -42.39 -56.19
N SER A 212 1.67 -42.80 -56.81
CA SER A 212 0.35 -42.83 -56.19
C SER A 212 0.32 -43.67 -54.89
N THR A 213 1.01 -44.80 -54.87
CA THR A 213 1.12 -45.67 -53.69
C THR A 213 1.94 -45.02 -52.58
N ARG A 214 3.05 -44.32 -52.91
CA ARG A 214 3.83 -43.57 -51.91
C ARG A 214 3.04 -42.40 -51.33
N ARG A 215 2.26 -41.69 -52.14
CA ARG A 215 1.37 -40.59 -51.70
C ARG A 215 0.25 -41.09 -50.78
N VAL A 216 -0.37 -42.23 -51.10
CA VAL A 216 -1.35 -42.87 -50.21
C VAL A 216 -0.70 -43.29 -48.88
N LEU A 217 0.53 -43.80 -48.91
CA LEU A 217 1.28 -44.09 -47.68
C LEU A 217 1.57 -42.80 -46.91
N SER A 218 1.95 -41.70 -47.57
CA SER A 218 2.13 -40.39 -46.93
C SER A 218 0.87 -39.91 -46.24
N LEU A 219 -0.28 -40.01 -46.90
CA LEU A 219 -1.58 -39.72 -46.30
C LEU A 219 -1.87 -40.60 -45.09
N VAL A 220 -1.57 -41.90 -45.15
CA VAL A 220 -1.75 -42.80 -44.00
C VAL A 220 -0.85 -42.37 -42.84
N THR A 221 0.38 -41.91 -43.10
CA THR A 221 1.28 -41.41 -42.05
C THR A 221 0.83 -40.09 -41.46
N GLU A 222 0.33 -39.16 -42.28
CA GLU A 222 -0.23 -37.89 -41.84
C GLU A 222 -1.51 -38.11 -41.02
N VAL A 223 -2.41 -38.99 -41.48
CA VAL A 223 -3.61 -39.39 -40.73
C VAL A 223 -3.23 -40.02 -39.39
N LYS A 224 -2.17 -40.85 -39.34
CA LYS A 224 -1.68 -41.42 -38.08
C LYS A 224 -1.07 -40.38 -37.15
N SER A 225 -0.34 -39.40 -37.68
CA SER A 225 0.16 -38.27 -36.90
C SER A 225 -0.99 -37.44 -36.33
N LEU A 226 -1.97 -37.10 -37.15
CA LEU A 226 -3.15 -36.33 -36.75
C LEU A 226 -4.01 -37.10 -35.74
N GLU A 227 -4.07 -38.43 -35.82
CA GLU A 227 -4.74 -39.27 -34.82
C GLU A 227 -4.06 -39.17 -33.44
N ASN A 228 -2.72 -39.18 -33.41
CA ASN A 228 -1.96 -38.96 -32.18
C ASN A 228 -2.14 -37.53 -31.64
N ASP A 229 -2.06 -36.52 -32.51
CA ASP A 229 -2.26 -35.12 -32.13
C ASP A 229 -3.67 -34.88 -31.58
N LYS A 230 -4.68 -35.51 -32.19
CA LYS A 230 -6.06 -35.50 -31.69
C LYS A 230 -6.17 -36.09 -30.28
N GLU A 231 -5.47 -37.18 -30.00
CA GLU A 231 -5.46 -37.77 -28.66
C GLU A 231 -4.75 -36.85 -27.65
N HIS A 232 -3.62 -36.25 -28.02
CA HIS A 232 -2.94 -35.26 -27.19
C HIS A 232 -3.82 -34.04 -26.90
N LEU A 233 -4.51 -33.51 -27.91
CA LEU A 233 -5.46 -32.41 -27.74
C LEU A 233 -6.64 -32.79 -26.84
N ARG A 234 -7.14 -34.02 -26.95
CA ARG A 234 -8.20 -34.53 -26.07
C ARG A 234 -7.74 -34.57 -24.61
N ILE A 235 -6.53 -35.07 -24.34
CA ILE A 235 -5.95 -35.10 -22.99
C ILE A 235 -5.75 -33.68 -22.46
N ASN A 236 -5.22 -32.78 -23.27
CA ASN A 236 -5.00 -31.38 -22.88
C ASN A 236 -6.31 -30.65 -22.59
N LEU A 237 -7.35 -30.91 -23.39
CA LEU A 237 -8.68 -30.37 -23.16
C LEU A 237 -9.24 -30.85 -21.82
N HIS A 238 -9.16 -32.16 -21.55
CA HIS A 238 -9.62 -32.72 -20.28
C HIS A 238 -8.90 -32.10 -19.08
N ARG A 239 -7.57 -31.93 -19.16
CA ARG A 239 -6.79 -31.25 -18.13
C ARG A 239 -7.21 -29.80 -17.95
N ALA A 240 -7.43 -29.07 -19.04
CA ALA A 240 -7.89 -27.68 -18.97
C ALA A 240 -9.27 -27.57 -18.31
N GLU A 241 -10.19 -28.50 -18.57
CA GLU A 241 -11.49 -28.57 -17.91
C GLU A 241 -11.36 -28.83 -16.39
N GLU A 242 -10.44 -29.71 -15.97
CA GLU A 242 -10.15 -29.95 -14.56
C GLU A 242 -9.56 -28.71 -13.86
N GLU A 243 -8.61 -28.02 -14.52
CA GLU A 243 -8.03 -26.77 -14.01
C GLU A 243 -9.09 -25.68 -13.84
N VAL A 244 -9.99 -25.52 -14.80
CA VAL A 244 -11.12 -24.58 -14.70
C VAL A 244 -12.03 -24.93 -13.53
N LYS A 245 -12.31 -26.22 -13.31
CA LYS A 245 -13.12 -26.67 -12.18
C LYS A 245 -12.46 -26.36 -10.83
N LEU A 246 -11.16 -26.63 -10.69
CA LEU A 246 -10.41 -26.29 -9.48
C LEU A 246 -10.41 -24.79 -9.20
N LEU A 247 -10.16 -23.97 -10.23
CA LEU A 247 -10.19 -22.51 -10.13
C LEU A 247 -11.59 -21.99 -9.78
N PHE A 248 -12.65 -22.62 -10.29
CA PHE A 248 -14.02 -22.28 -9.94
C PHE A 248 -14.29 -22.56 -8.46
N ASP A 249 -13.85 -23.72 -7.94
CA ASP A 249 -14.01 -24.08 -6.53
C ASP A 249 -13.22 -23.13 -5.62
N GLU A 250 -11.98 -22.80 -5.98
CA GLU A 250 -11.13 -21.84 -5.26
C GLU A 250 -11.74 -20.43 -5.24
N ASN A 251 -12.22 -19.95 -6.39
CA ASN A 251 -12.96 -18.69 -6.49
C ASN A 251 -14.22 -18.70 -5.62
N GLY A 252 -14.91 -19.84 -5.52
CA GLY A 252 -16.07 -20.00 -4.65
C GLY A 252 -15.71 -19.90 -3.15
N ILE A 253 -14.55 -20.40 -2.74
CA ILE A 253 -14.04 -20.23 -1.37
C ILE A 253 -13.68 -18.77 -1.12
N LEU A 254 -12.95 -18.15 -2.05
CA LEU A 254 -12.55 -16.74 -1.94
C LEU A 254 -13.76 -15.80 -1.89
N ASP A 255 -14.81 -16.05 -2.68
CA ASP A 255 -16.05 -15.27 -2.65
C ASP A 255 -16.78 -15.40 -1.29
N LYS A 256 -16.81 -16.60 -0.70
CA LYS A 256 -17.36 -16.81 0.65
C LYS A 256 -16.55 -16.06 1.72
N GLU A 257 -15.22 -16.12 1.63
CA GLU A 257 -14.29 -15.40 2.51
C GLU A 257 -14.50 -13.88 2.40
N ASN A 258 -14.57 -13.36 1.17
CA ASN A 258 -14.77 -11.95 0.89
C ASN A 258 -16.14 -11.46 1.41
N LYS A 259 -17.21 -12.23 1.19
CA LYS A 259 -18.53 -11.96 1.78
C LYS A 259 -18.50 -11.95 3.31
N ARG A 260 -17.72 -12.85 3.94
CA ARG A 260 -17.54 -12.88 5.40
C ARG A 260 -16.84 -11.62 5.90
N LEU A 261 -15.75 -11.22 5.24
CA LEU A 261 -14.99 -10.01 5.57
C LEU A 261 -15.84 -8.74 5.41
N VAL A 262 -16.62 -8.63 4.33
CA VAL A 262 -17.53 -7.49 4.12
C VAL A 262 -18.58 -7.40 5.22
N ARG A 263 -19.14 -8.52 5.69
CA ARG A 263 -20.07 -8.53 6.83
C ARG A 263 -19.39 -8.07 8.11
N GLN A 264 -18.18 -8.57 8.38
CA GLN A 264 -17.41 -8.19 9.55
C GLN A 264 -17.05 -6.69 9.56
N CYS A 265 -16.72 -6.11 8.40
CA CYS A 265 -16.51 -4.67 8.27
C CYS A 265 -17.79 -3.87 8.56
N LYS A 266 -18.93 -4.33 8.03
CA LYS A 266 -20.24 -3.70 8.30
C LYS A 266 -20.64 -3.80 9.78
N GLU A 267 -20.37 -4.93 10.44
CA GLU A 267 -20.65 -5.12 11.87
C GLU A 267 -19.75 -4.25 12.76
N ARG A 268 -18.47 -4.09 12.40
CA ARG A 268 -17.56 -3.13 13.07
C ARG A 268 -18.07 -1.69 12.96
N ASN A 269 -18.63 -1.32 11.82
CA ASN A 269 -19.22 0.01 11.60
C ASN A 269 -20.53 0.24 12.38
N LEU A 270 -21.23 -0.83 12.79
CA LEU A 270 -22.45 -0.72 13.62
C LEU A 270 -22.17 -0.71 15.13
N LEU A 271 -21.08 -1.36 15.57
CA LEU A 271 -20.66 -1.38 16.99
C LEU A 271 -19.89 -0.13 17.44
N GLY A 272 -19.53 0.77 16.51
CA GLY A 272 -18.86 2.05 16.79
C GLY A 272 -19.78 3.19 17.23
N SER A 273 -21.11 3.04 17.17
CA SER A 273 -22.08 4.07 17.59
C SER A 273 -22.54 3.90 19.04
N GLY A 274 -21.59 3.74 19.95
CA GLY A 274 -21.81 3.67 21.40
C GLY A 274 -21.38 4.94 22.13
N GLY A 275 -22.01 6.08 21.82
CA GLY A 275 -21.66 7.37 22.43
C GLY A 275 -22.89 8.23 22.71
N LYS A 276 -23.28 8.29 23.99
CA LYS A 276 -24.30 9.16 24.61
C LYS A 276 -24.49 10.51 23.91
N LEU A 277 -25.74 10.83 23.57
CA LEU A 277 -26.22 12.21 23.62
C LEU A 277 -27.46 12.29 24.48
N THR A 278 -27.33 13.14 25.50
CA THR A 278 -28.33 13.54 26.46
C THR A 278 -29.54 14.18 25.77
N SER A 279 -30.71 13.83 26.28
CA SER A 279 -31.99 14.51 26.11
C SER A 279 -31.89 16.04 26.18
N SER A 280 -32.40 16.76 25.19
CA SER A 280 -33.15 18.01 25.41
C SER A 280 -34.00 18.36 24.19
N THR A 281 -35.04 19.15 24.46
CA THR A 281 -36.38 19.09 23.88
C THR A 281 -36.64 20.09 22.75
N SER A 282 -37.59 19.70 21.89
CA SER A 282 -38.51 20.51 21.09
C SER A 282 -38.68 21.99 21.50
N ALA A 283 -38.48 22.91 20.54
CA ALA A 283 -39.36 24.06 20.33
C ALA A 283 -39.21 24.65 18.91
N LYS A 284 -40.35 25.09 18.39
CA LYS A 284 -40.68 25.58 17.05
C LYS A 284 -40.73 27.11 17.07
N SER A 285 -40.09 27.83 16.14
CA SER A 285 -40.61 29.09 15.55
C SER A 285 -39.66 29.81 14.55
N ASN A 286 -40.21 30.08 13.36
CA ASN A 286 -40.23 31.30 12.55
C ASN A 286 -39.03 32.27 12.38
N LYS A 287 -38.64 32.42 11.09
CA LYS A 287 -38.53 33.65 10.25
C LYS A 287 -37.53 34.80 10.59
N ARG A 288 -36.61 34.99 9.61
CA ARG A 288 -36.16 36.23 8.87
C ARG A 288 -34.80 36.92 9.22
N LYS A 289 -33.89 36.81 8.22
CA LYS A 289 -33.07 37.81 7.46
C LYS A 289 -31.82 38.55 8.03
N SER A 290 -30.82 38.66 7.11
CA SER A 290 -29.61 39.55 6.97
C SER A 290 -28.34 39.16 7.77
N SER A 291 -27.09 39.15 7.27
CA SER A 291 -26.38 39.70 6.08
C SER A 291 -24.96 39.02 5.90
N PRO A 292 -24.08 39.36 4.91
CA PRO A 292 -23.22 38.39 4.20
C PRO A 292 -21.69 38.41 4.45
N ARG A 293 -21.00 37.34 3.97
CA ARG A 293 -19.54 37.16 3.68
C ARG A 293 -18.62 37.15 4.90
N THR A 294 -17.64 36.26 5.11
CA THR A 294 -16.73 35.44 4.29
C THR A 294 -16.22 34.26 5.12
N GLY A 295 -16.11 33.06 4.53
CA GLY A 295 -15.47 31.90 5.16
C GLY A 295 -15.93 30.60 4.50
N SER A 296 -15.14 30.10 3.56
CA SER A 296 -15.39 28.81 2.89
C SER A 296 -15.35 27.64 3.88
N PRO A 297 -16.31 26.70 3.87
CA PRO A 297 -16.14 25.44 4.56
C PRO A 297 -15.39 24.48 3.63
N MET A 298 -14.07 24.41 3.80
CA MET A 298 -13.26 23.34 3.23
C MET A 298 -12.78 22.45 4.38
N GLU A 299 -13.71 21.70 4.95
CA GLU A 299 -13.40 20.53 5.76
C GLU A 299 -14.28 19.38 5.25
N ARG A 300 -13.98 18.92 4.04
CA ARG A 300 -14.06 17.48 3.81
C ARG A 300 -12.92 16.90 4.64
N LYS A 301 -13.22 16.48 5.86
CA LYS A 301 -12.40 15.47 6.53
C LYS A 301 -12.41 14.26 5.62
N ILE A 302 -11.34 14.11 4.84
CA ILE A 302 -11.09 12.86 4.14
C ILE A 302 -10.66 11.92 5.25
N ASP A 303 -11.58 11.04 5.62
CA ASP A 303 -11.36 9.96 6.56
C ASP A 303 -10.42 8.96 5.86
N PHE A 304 -9.18 8.88 6.34
CA PHE A 304 -8.09 8.10 5.72
C PHE A 304 -7.76 6.83 6.49
N ASP A 305 -8.60 6.43 7.45
CA ASP A 305 -8.38 5.23 8.26
C ASP A 305 -8.47 3.92 7.44
N ASP A 306 -8.83 3.97 6.15
CA ASP A 306 -9.02 2.80 5.27
C ASP A 306 -7.91 2.59 4.21
N ILE A 307 -6.83 3.40 4.20
CA ILE A 307 -5.69 3.21 3.27
C ILE A 307 -4.50 2.59 4.00
N ASP A 308 -4.69 1.47 4.69
CA ASP A 308 -3.60 0.76 5.38
C ASP A 308 -2.99 -0.38 4.56
N SER A 309 -3.43 -0.55 3.30
CA SER A 309 -2.71 -1.41 2.35
C SER A 309 -1.73 -0.56 1.55
N ALA A 310 -0.46 -0.54 1.99
CA ALA A 310 0.62 -0.01 1.16
C ALA A 310 0.63 -0.76 -0.19
N ARG A 311 0.35 -0.03 -1.28
CA ARG A 311 0.34 -0.61 -2.63
C ARG A 311 1.75 -1.06 -3.01
N GLN A 312 1.85 -2.15 -3.74
CA GLN A 312 3.14 -2.58 -4.30
C GLN A 312 3.47 -1.76 -5.55
N PRO A 313 4.76 -1.50 -5.82
CA PRO A 313 5.17 -0.87 -7.06
C PRO A 313 4.70 -1.70 -8.26
N LEU A 314 4.40 -1.04 -9.37
CA LEU A 314 4.10 -1.75 -10.62
C LEU A 314 5.31 -2.63 -10.96
N SER A 315 5.09 -3.94 -11.02
CA SER A 315 6.11 -4.86 -11.53
C SER A 315 6.45 -4.43 -12.96
N PRO A 316 7.72 -4.55 -13.41
CA PRO A 316 8.07 -4.31 -14.80
C PRO A 316 7.08 -5.08 -15.68
N LEU A 317 6.32 -4.37 -16.50
CA LEU A 317 5.26 -4.94 -17.34
C LEU A 317 5.93 -5.96 -18.27
N ARG A 318 5.93 -7.23 -17.85
CA ARG A 318 6.57 -8.29 -18.61
C ARG A 318 5.98 -8.29 -20.01
N ASN A 319 6.88 -8.20 -20.98
CA ASN A 319 6.57 -8.27 -22.40
C ASN A 319 5.72 -9.53 -22.67
N ASN A 320 4.42 -9.33 -22.88
CA ASN A 320 3.53 -10.33 -23.48
C ASN A 320 3.83 -10.40 -24.98
N SER A 321 5.04 -10.87 -25.32
CA SER A 321 5.41 -11.26 -26.67
C SER A 321 5.60 -12.78 -26.71
N PRO A 322 5.01 -13.48 -27.69
CA PRO A 322 5.12 -14.94 -27.82
C PRO A 322 6.55 -15.27 -28.26
N GLY A 323 7.44 -15.49 -27.29
CA GLY A 323 8.84 -15.83 -27.58
C GLY A 323 9.74 -16.01 -26.35
N CYS A 324 9.36 -15.49 -25.17
CA CYS A 324 10.23 -15.54 -23.98
C CYS A 324 9.93 -16.74 -23.04
N ARG A 325 9.55 -17.90 -23.58
CA ARG A 325 9.59 -19.18 -22.84
C ARG A 325 10.88 -19.91 -23.19
N MET A 326 12.03 -19.34 -22.83
CA MET A 326 13.28 -20.09 -22.82
C MET A 326 13.52 -20.66 -21.42
N TYR A 327 13.31 -21.98 -21.34
CA TYR A 327 13.85 -22.97 -20.43
C TYR A 327 14.41 -22.49 -19.07
N LYS A 328 13.65 -22.74 -18.00
CA LYS A 328 14.27 -23.06 -16.69
C LYS A 328 14.77 -24.50 -16.77
N LYS A 329 16.08 -24.69 -16.87
CA LYS A 329 16.71 -25.97 -16.56
C LYS A 329 16.65 -26.19 -15.04
N LEU A 330 16.10 -27.33 -14.64
CA LEU A 330 16.44 -27.99 -13.37
C LEU A 330 17.75 -28.74 -13.56
#